data_AF-A0A3M0ZTI3-F1
#
_entry.id   AF-A0A3M0ZTI3-F1
#
_cell.length_a   1.000
_cell.length_b   1.000
_cell.length_c   1.000
_cell.angle_alpha   90.00
_cell.angle_beta   90.00
_cell.angle_gamma   90.00
#
_symmetry.space_group_name_H-M   'P 1'
#
loop_
_entity.id
_entity.type
_entity.pdbx_description
1 polymer ?
#
loop_
_entity_poly.entity_id
_entity_poly.type
_entity_poly.pdbx_seq_one_letter_code
_entity_poly.pdbx_strand_id
1 'polypeptide(L)' 'MRPVIARVLSLGILALGACEPAPPARDFDVVEATIAEIQAAIEDGRITCVGVVDAYLARITAYDKPSGLNAITVVNP' A
#
# COMPACT_ATOMS: atom_id res chain seq x y z
N MET A 1 -16.43 65.00 2.77
CA MET A 1 -15.09 64.73 2.22
C MET A 1 -14.81 63.24 2.38
N ARG A 2 -14.74 62.54 1.23
CA ARG A 2 -14.24 61.19 0.93
C ARG A 2 -14.73 59.97 1.76
N PRO A 3 -15.70 59.20 1.23
CA PRO A 3 -16.15 57.91 1.80
C PRO A 3 -15.22 56.74 1.38
N VAL A 4 -14.76 55.94 2.34
CA VAL A 4 -14.08 54.65 2.09
C VAL A 4 -15.15 53.54 2.10
N ILE A 5 -16.01 53.57 1.07
CA ILE A 5 -17.02 52.52 0.77
C ILE A 5 -16.46 51.51 -0.28
N ALA A 6 -15.21 51.65 -0.71
CA ALA A 6 -14.65 50.80 -1.76
C ALA A 6 -13.92 49.58 -1.18
N ARG A 7 -14.44 48.39 -1.52
CA ARG A 7 -13.82 47.05 -1.48
C ARG A 7 -14.27 46.09 -0.36
N VAL A 8 -15.57 46.09 -0.08
CA VAL A 8 -16.29 44.81 0.12
C VAL A 8 -16.40 44.14 -1.26
N LEU A 9 -15.45 43.30 -1.63
CA LEU A 9 -15.63 42.20 -2.61
C LEU A 9 -14.33 41.40 -2.74
N SER A 10 -14.18 40.35 -1.95
CA SER A 10 -13.26 39.23 -2.21
C SER A 10 -13.67 38.05 -1.33
N LEU A 11 -14.90 37.56 -1.55
CA LEU A 11 -15.28 36.20 -1.19
C LEU A 11 -14.52 35.27 -2.15
N GLY A 12 -13.24 35.04 -1.85
CA GLY A 12 -12.37 34.15 -2.59
C GLY A 12 -12.45 32.75 -1.97
N ILE A 13 -13.20 31.87 -2.64
CA ILE A 13 -13.22 30.41 -2.46
C ILE A 13 -11.82 29.88 -2.11
N LEU A 14 -11.63 29.39 -0.89
CA LEU A 14 -10.39 28.74 -0.45
C LEU A 14 -10.65 27.41 0.29
N ALA A 15 -11.63 26.64 -0.19
CA ALA A 15 -11.95 25.33 0.39
C ALA A 15 -12.35 24.30 -0.67
N LEU A 16 -11.60 24.22 -1.78
CA LEU A 16 -11.84 23.19 -2.81
C LEU A 16 -10.50 22.74 -3.41
N GLY A 17 -9.69 22.01 -2.63
CA GLY A 17 -8.33 21.68 -3.09
C GLY A 17 -7.55 20.65 -2.27
N ALA A 18 -8.20 19.70 -1.61
CA ALA A 18 -7.49 18.55 -1.04
C ALA A 18 -8.23 17.25 -1.38
N CYS A 19 -8.20 16.89 -2.65
CA CYS A 19 -8.18 15.48 -3.00
C CYS A 19 -6.71 15.08 -2.89
N GLU A 20 -6.24 14.80 -1.68
CA GLU A 20 -4.92 14.18 -1.51
C GLU A 20 -5.05 12.77 -2.09
N PRO A 21 -4.29 12.41 -3.13
CA PRO A 21 -4.31 11.04 -3.62
C PRO A 21 -3.90 10.14 -2.47
N ALA A 22 -4.78 9.21 -2.08
CA ALA A 22 -4.45 8.19 -1.10
C ALA A 22 -3.11 7.55 -1.51
N PRO A 23 -2.16 7.36 -0.58
CA PRO A 23 -0.91 6.70 -0.89
C PRO A 23 -1.22 5.41 -1.67
N PRO A 24 -0.48 5.10 -2.75
CA PRO A 24 -0.70 3.84 -3.45
C PRO A 24 -0.70 2.74 -2.40
N ALA A 25 -1.74 1.89 -2.41
CA ALA A 25 -1.81 0.76 -1.51
C ALA A 25 -0.49 0.01 -1.65
N ARG A 26 0.35 0.11 -0.62
CA ARG A 26 1.65 -0.56 -0.64
C ARG A 26 1.34 -2.03 -0.50
N ASP A 27 1.78 -2.82 -1.48
CA ASP A 27 1.77 -4.27 -1.36
C ASP A 27 2.41 -4.65 -0.01
N PHE A 28 1.77 -5.55 0.72
CA PHE A 28 2.28 -6.01 2.00
C PHE A 28 3.55 -6.85 1.75
N ASP A 29 4.68 -6.41 2.29
CA ASP A 29 5.95 -7.13 2.16
C ASP A 29 6.00 -8.28 3.16
N VAL A 30 6.15 -9.49 2.64
CA VAL A 30 6.27 -10.71 3.45
C VAL A 30 7.68 -10.94 3.99
N VAL A 31 8.68 -10.20 3.50
CA VAL A 31 10.08 -10.32 3.93
C VAL A 31 10.27 -9.66 5.29
N GLU A 32 10.89 -10.39 6.23
CA GLU A 32 11.10 -9.95 7.61
C GLU A 32 9.81 -9.67 8.41
N ALA A 33 8.63 -9.87 7.83
CA ALA A 33 7.36 -9.79 8.54
C ALA A 33 7.22 -10.99 9.49
N THR A 34 6.98 -10.69 10.76
CA THR A 34 6.69 -11.72 11.77
C THR A 34 5.33 -12.36 11.53
N ILE A 35 5.12 -13.54 12.10
CA ILE A 35 3.81 -14.23 12.04
C ILE A 35 2.70 -13.32 12.61
N ALA A 36 2.97 -12.60 13.70
CA ALA A 36 2.01 -11.70 14.32
C ALA A 36 1.63 -10.53 13.40
N GLU A 37 2.60 -9.95 12.69
CA GLU A 37 2.35 -8.86 11.73
C GLU A 37 1.56 -9.34 10.51
N ILE A 38 1.86 -10.54 10.00
CA ILE A 38 1.11 -11.15 8.90
C ILE A 38 -0.34 -11.41 9.34
N GLN A 39 -0.54 -11.97 10.54
CA GLN A 39 -1.89 -12.22 11.08
C GLN A 39 -2.68 -10.92 11.23
N ALA A 40 -2.09 -9.90 11.85
CA ALA A 40 -2.72 -8.59 11.98
C ALA A 40 -3.05 -7.98 10.62
N ALA A 41 -2.17 -8.10 9.62
CA ALA A 41 -2.42 -7.61 8.27
C ALA A 41 -3.57 -8.35 7.57
N ILE A 42 -3.76 -9.64 7.85
CA ILE A 42 -4.91 -10.41 7.36
C ILE A 42 -6.21 -9.94 8.03
N GLU A 43 -6.20 -9.77 9.35
CA GLU A 43 -7.35 -9.29 10.13
C GLU A 43 -7.76 -7.84 9.72
N ASP A 44 -6.77 -6.99 9.45
CA ASP A 44 -6.96 -5.62 8.95
C ASP A 44 -7.40 -5.57 7.46
N GLY A 45 -7.41 -6.71 6.76
CA GLY A 45 -7.74 -6.78 5.33
C GLY A 45 -6.67 -6.18 4.40
N ARG A 46 -5.44 -5.97 4.90
CA ARG A 46 -4.31 -5.45 4.12
C ARG A 46 -3.70 -6.50 3.19
N ILE A 47 -3.84 -7.78 3.54
CA ILE A 47 -3.48 -8.92 2.68
C ILE A 47 -4.44 -10.08 2.95
N THR A 48 -4.59 -11.00 2.00
CA THR A 48 -5.37 -12.24 2.20
C THR A 48 -4.44 -13.42 2.41
N CYS A 49 -4.93 -14.52 2.99
CA CYS A 49 -4.14 -15.76 3.09
C CYS A 49 -3.60 -16.22 1.73
N VAL A 50 -4.43 -16.11 0.67
CA VAL A 50 -4.03 -16.43 -0.70
C VAL A 50 -2.92 -15.48 -1.16
N GLY A 51 -3.06 -14.18 -0.90
CA GLY A 51 -2.03 -13.19 -1.24
C GLY A 51 -0.68 -13.43 -0.55
N VAL A 52 -0.68 -13.89 0.71
CA VAL A 52 0.55 -14.28 1.41
C VAL A 52 1.23 -15.46 0.69
N VAL A 53 0.45 -16.50 0.34
CA VAL A 53 0.97 -17.68 -0.36
C VAL A 53 1.51 -17.30 -1.74
N ASP A 54 0.76 -16.50 -2.51
CA ASP A 54 1.17 -16.03 -3.84
C ASP A 54 2.47 -15.22 -3.78
N ALA A 55 2.63 -14.36 -2.76
CA ALA A 55 3.86 -13.61 -2.56
C ALA A 55 5.07 -14.54 -2.33
N TYR A 56 4.92 -15.61 -1.55
CA TYR A 56 5.98 -16.60 -1.36
C TYR A 56 6.24 -17.45 -2.60
N LEU A 57 5.20 -17.86 -3.34
CA LEU A 57 5.36 -18.59 -4.61
C LEU A 57 6.08 -17.75 -5.67
N ALA A 58 5.80 -16.46 -5.74
CA ALA A 58 6.52 -15.53 -6.60
C ALA A 58 8.01 -15.43 -6.21
N ARG A 59 8.32 -15.37 -4.91
CA ARG A 59 9.71 -15.39 -4.40
C ARG A 59 10.42 -16.70 -4.72
N ILE A 60 9.76 -17.84 -4.51
CA ILE A 60 10.32 -19.15 -4.87
C ILE A 60 10.63 -19.19 -6.37
N THR A 61 9.71 -18.71 -7.21
CA THR A 61 9.92 -18.66 -8.66
C THR A 61 11.10 -17.77 -9.04
N ALA A 62 11.25 -16.61 -8.40
CA ALA A 62 12.32 -15.66 -8.69
C ALA A 62 13.70 -16.15 -8.22
N TYR A 63 13.76 -16.79 -7.04
CA TYR A 63 15.03 -17.03 -6.36
C TYR A 63 15.43 -18.50 -6.25
N ASP A 64 14.51 -19.47 -6.24
CA ASP A 64 14.89 -20.84 -5.87
C ASP A 64 15.71 -21.56 -6.94
N LYS A 65 15.10 -21.89 -8.08
CA LYS A 65 15.77 -22.57 -9.19
C LYS A 65 16.67 -21.64 -10.01
N PRO A 66 16.25 -20.39 -10.37
CA PRO A 66 17.07 -19.52 -11.20
C PRO A 66 18.40 -19.11 -10.57
N SER A 67 18.46 -19.01 -9.23
CA SER A 67 19.72 -18.68 -8.53
C SER A 67 20.54 -19.91 -8.15
N GLY A 68 20.02 -21.13 -8.35
CA GLY A 68 20.66 -22.37 -7.93
C GLY A 68 20.55 -22.69 -6.43
N LEU A 69 19.69 -21.98 -5.69
CA LEU A 69 19.44 -22.24 -4.27
C LEU A 69 18.87 -23.64 -4.03
N ASN A 70 17.94 -24.07 -4.88
CA ASN A 70 17.33 -25.41 -4.84
C ASN A 70 16.81 -25.83 -3.44
N ALA A 71 16.24 -24.90 -2.68
CA ALA A 71 15.67 -25.14 -1.36
C ALA A 71 14.30 -25.81 -1.41
N ILE A 72 13.54 -25.67 -2.51
CA ILE A 72 12.19 -26.24 -2.64
C ILE A 72 12.18 -27.33 -3.70
N THR A 73 11.99 -28.59 -3.28
CA THR A 73 11.98 -29.74 -4.19
C THR A 73 10.64 -29.93 -4.89
N VAL A 74 9.53 -29.69 -4.19
CA VAL A 74 8.15 -29.85 -4.67
C VAL A 74 7.28 -28.76 -4.08
N VAL A 75 6.42 -28.14 -4.91
CA VAL A 75 5.36 -27.24 -4.47
C VAL A 75 4.06 -28.03 -4.35
N ASN A 76 3.28 -27.77 -3.30
CA ASN A 76 1.95 -28.38 -3.14
C ASN A 76 0.97 -27.82 -4.19
N PRO A 77 0.36 -28.67 -5.04
CA PRO A 77 -0.59 -28.23 -6.06
C PRO A 77 -1.94 -27.76 -5.50
#